data_AF-A0AAC9RM95-F1
#
_entry.id   AF-A0AAC9RM95-F1
#
_cell.length_a   1.000
_cell.length_b   1.000
_cell.length_c   1.000
_cell.angle_alpha   90.00
_cell.angle_beta   90.00
_cell.angle_gamma   90.00
#
_symmetry.space_group_name_H-M   'P 1'
#
loop_
_entity.id
_entity.type
_entity.pdbx_description
1 polymer ?
#
loop_
_entity_poly.entity_id
_entity_poly.type
_entity_poly.pdbx_seq_one_letter_code
_entity_poly.pdbx_strand_id
1 'polypeptide(L)' 'MEKWRRDELDKLRNELHRLIDKEKNLISPKVVALSQKLDKALNAYEKAKNKKNRID' A
#
# COMPACT_ATOMS: atom_id res chain seq x y z
N MET A 1 16.35 -3.96 3.29
CA MET A 1 15.04 -4.02 3.98
C MET A 1 14.10 -2.89 3.60
N GLU A 2 14.54 -1.63 3.56
CA GLU A 2 13.67 -0.50 3.15
C GLU A 2 13.31 -0.51 1.65
N LYS A 3 14.24 -0.88 0.77
CA LYS A 3 14.03 -0.92 -0.68
C LYS A 3 12.89 -1.87 -1.09
N TRP A 4 12.91 -3.10 -0.58
CA TRP A 4 11.89 -4.12 -0.89
C TRP A 4 10.48 -3.72 -0.45
N ARG A 5 10.35 -3.01 0.68
CA ARG A 5 9.05 -2.50 1.14
C ARG A 5 8.52 -1.33 0.31
N ARG A 6 9.40 -0.51 -0.28
CA ARG A 6 9.00 0.50 -1.25
C ARG A 6 8.50 -0.13 -2.55
N ASP A 7 9.20 -1.12 -3.07
CA ASP A 7 8.80 -1.80 -4.31
C ASP A 7 7.41 -2.45 -4.21
N GLU A 8 7.08 -3.06 -3.06
CA GLU A 8 5.75 -3.63 -2.82
C GLU A 8 4.65 -2.56 -2.70
N LEU A 9 4.95 -1.40 -2.11
CA LEU A 9 4.02 -0.28 -2.05
C LEU A 9 3.75 0.32 -3.44
N ASP A 10 4.79 0.47 -4.26
CA ASP A 10 4.65 0.98 -5.63
C ASP A 10 3.86 0.00 -6.51
N LYS A 11 4.07 -1.30 -6.38
CA LYS A 11 3.24 -2.30 -7.05
C LYS A 11 1.76 -2.18 -6.66
N LEU A 12 1.48 -2.12 -5.35
CA LEU A 12 0.10 -2.03 -4.85
C LEU A 12 -0.59 -0.73 -5.31
N ARG A 13 0.14 0.40 -5.34
CA ARG A 13 -0.37 1.66 -5.90
C ARG A 13 -0.69 1.54 -7.38
N ASN A 14 0.23 1.01 -8.18
CA ASN A 14 0.02 0.85 -9.61
C ASN A 14 -1.14 -0.11 -9.91
N GLU A 15 -1.27 -1.19 -9.15
CA GLU A 15 -2.38 -2.13 -9.28
C GLU A 15 -3.71 -1.46 -8.92
N LEU A 16 -3.74 -0.64 -7.86
CA LEU A 16 -4.94 0.11 -7.48
C LEU A 16 -5.35 1.12 -8.54
N HIS A 17 -4.40 1.89 -9.10
CA HIS A 17 -4.69 2.82 -10.19
C HIS A 17 -5.24 2.12 -11.43
N ARG A 18 -4.64 0.99 -11.84
CA ARG A 18 -5.14 0.18 -12.97
C ARG A 18 -6.54 -0.37 -12.70
N LEU A 19 -6.80 -0.79 -11.46
CA LEU A 19 -8.10 -1.34 -11.10
C LEU A 19 -9.19 -0.26 -11.06
N ILE A 20 -8.87 0.94 -10.56
CA ILE A 20 -9.76 2.10 -10.58
C ILE A 20 -10.11 2.48 -12.03
N ASP A 21 -9.10 2.53 -12.91
CA ASP A 21 -9.30 2.86 -14.33
C ASP A 21 -10.18 1.82 -15.04
N LYS A 22 -9.96 0.53 -14.73
CA LYS A 22 -10.73 -0.59 -15.28
C LYS A 22 -12.17 -0.65 -14.78
N GLU A 23 -12.38 -0.53 -13.47
CA GLU A 23 -13.71 -0.68 -12.85
C GLU A 23 -14.54 0.60 -12.97
N LYS A 24 -13.89 1.77 -13.13
CA LYS A 24 -14.51 3.11 -13.10
C LYS A 24 -15.42 3.38 -11.90
N ASN A 25 -15.26 2.56 -10.86
CA ASN A 25 -16.07 2.58 -9.65
C ASN A 25 -15.17 2.40 -8.43
N LEU A 26 -15.01 3.48 -7.68
CA LEU A 26 -14.13 3.52 -6.51
C LEU A 26 -14.64 2.70 -5.33
N ILE A 27 -15.95 2.42 -5.28
CA ILE A 27 -16.57 1.64 -4.21
C ILE A 27 -16.76 0.17 -4.58
N SER A 28 -16.22 -0.27 -5.72
CA SER A 28 -16.28 -1.69 -6.08
C SER A 28 -15.59 -2.52 -4.99
N PRO A 29 -16.11 -3.70 -4.63
CA PRO A 29 -15.52 -4.53 -3.58
C PRO A 29 -14.04 -4.85 -3.83
N LYS A 30 -13.63 -4.95 -5.11
CA LYS A 30 -12.25 -5.18 -5.51
C LYS A 30 -11.35 -3.97 -5.24
N VAL A 31 -11.81 -2.77 -5.62
CA VAL A 31 -11.07 -1.52 -5.37
C VAL A 31 -10.93 -1.29 -3.87
N VAL A 32 -11.99 -1.51 -3.09
CA VAL A 32 -11.97 -1.41 -1.63
C VAL A 32 -10.99 -2.40 -1.02
N ALA A 33 -11.05 -3.68 -1.42
CA ALA A 33 -10.15 -4.71 -0.89
C ALA A 33 -8.68 -4.38 -1.16
N LEU A 34 -8.35 -3.94 -2.38
CA LEU A 34 -6.98 -3.58 -2.74
C LEU A 34 -6.51 -2.30 -2.02
N SER A 35 -7.40 -1.32 -1.82
CA SER A 35 -7.11 -0.10 -1.05
C SER A 35 -6.78 -0.43 0.41
N GLN A 36 -7.55 -1.33 1.04
CA GLN A 36 -7.28 -1.81 2.39
C GLN A 36 -5.95 -2.57 2.49
N LYS A 37 -5.58 -3.33 1.45
CA LYS A 37 -4.29 -4.03 1.39
C LYS A 37 -3.13 -3.05 1.32
N LEU A 38 -3.24 -2.00 0.50
CA LEU A 38 -2.26 -0.92 0.41
C LEU A 38 -2.12 -0.18 1.75
N ASP A 39 -3.23 0.14 2.41
CA ASP A 39 -3.23 0.80 3.72
C ASP A 39 -2.48 -0.02 4.79
N LYS A 40 -2.75 -1.33 4.86
CA LYS A 40 -2.02 -2.23 5.77
C LYS A 40 -0.52 -2.24 5.50
N ALA A 41 -0.11 -2.24 4.24
CA ALA A 41 1.30 -2.22 3.85
C ALA A 41 1.97 -0.88 4.23
N LEU A 42 1.29 0.25 4.02
CA LEU A 42 1.78 1.58 4.41
C LEU A 42 1.96 1.66 5.94
N ASN A 43 0.96 1.20 6.69
CA ASN A 43 1.01 1.15 8.15
C ASN A 43 2.17 0.27 8.66
N ALA A 44 2.44 -0.87 8.02
CA ALA A 44 3.56 -1.73 8.38
C ALA A 44 4.93 -1.08 8.06
N TYR A 45 5.03 -0.35 6.96
CA TYR A 45 6.23 0.41 6.59
C TYR A 45 6.50 1.53 7.60
N GLU A 46 5.50 2.35 7.92
CA GLU A 46 5.62 3.44 8.88
C GLU A 46 5.98 2.94 10.29
N LYS A 47 5.34 1.86 10.75
CA LYS A 47 5.72 1.21 12.03
C LYS A 47 7.18 0.77 12.05
N ALA A 48 7.67 0.19 10.96
CA ALA A 48 9.06 -0.26 10.89
C ALA A 48 10.05 0.90 10.85
N LYS A 49 9.71 1.98 10.12
CA LYS A 49 10.50 3.21 10.09
C LYS A 49 10.55 3.88 11.47
N ASN A 50 9.41 4.00 12.15
CA ASN A 50 9.32 4.61 13.47
C ASN A 50 9.98 3.76 14.56
N LYS A 51 9.96 2.42 14.44
CA LYS A 51 10.71 1.53 15.36
C LYS A 51 12.22 1.69 15.22
N LYS A 52 12.72 1.96 14.01
CA LYS A 52 14.14 2.26 13.74
C LYS A 52 14.58 3.59 14.37
N ASN A 53 13.68 4.58 14.44
CA ASN A 53 13.95 5.90 15.03
C ASN A 53 13.81 5.97 16.56
N ARG A 54 13.35 4.92 17.25
CA ARG A 54 13.23 4.85 18.73
C ARG A 54 14.39 4.13 19.41
N ILE A 55 15.33 3.60 18.63
CA ILE A 55 16.55 2.95 19.10
C ILE A 55 17.70 3.77 18.52
N ASP A 56 17.76 5.04 18.92
CA ASP A 56 18.92 5.94 18.79
C ASP A 56 18.93 6.81 20.05
#